data_AF-A0A8C7DGM4-F1
#
_entry.id   AF-A0A8C7DGM4-F1
#
_cell.length_a   1.000
_cell.length_b   1.000
_cell.length_c   1.000
_cell.angle_alpha   90.00
_cell.angle_beta   90.00
_cell.angle_gamma   90.00
#
_symmetry.space_group_name_H-M   'P 1'
#
loop_
_entity.id
_entity.type
_entity.pdbx_description
1 polymer ?
#
loop_
_entity_poly.entity_id
_entity_poly.type
_entity_poly.pdbx_seq_one_letter_code
_entity_poly.pdbx_strand_id
1 'polypeptide(L)'
;MGTVSELCASSFQTFLCPTVRPAATKVPDDLSPEERQELESIRRRKQELLQDIQRLKGEIAEVTNEIDNLGITDERKSMQRNKQVSMGCKKFNMDPKKGIRFLIDSGLLKNTSDDIAQFLYKGEGLNKTAIGDYLGEREDFNLEVLQAFVELHEFTDLNLVQALRQFLWSFRLPGEAQKIDRMMEAFAQRYCHCNPGVFQHSDTCYVLSFAVIMLNTSLHNPNVKDKPSHQRFTTMNRGINDGGDLPEDLLRNLYESIKNEPFKIPEDDGNDLTHTFFNPDREGWLLKLGKAVPLPVM
;
A
#
# COMPACT_ATOMS: atom_id res chain seq x y z
N MET A 1 23.44 23.11 3.74
CA MET A 1 22.83 23.12 5.08
C MET A 1 23.50 22.00 5.86
N GLY A 2 24.51 22.33 6.66
CA GLY A 2 25.21 21.35 7.48
C GLY A 2 24.23 20.75 8.49
N THR A 3 24.24 19.43 8.62
CA THR A 3 23.38 18.74 9.57
C THR A 3 23.78 19.14 11.00
N VAL A 4 22.82 19.13 11.91
CA VAL A 4 23.01 19.49 13.33
C VAL A 4 24.17 18.70 13.97
N SER A 5 24.47 17.51 13.42
CA SER A 5 25.60 16.64 13.79
C SER A 5 26.99 17.25 13.53
N GLU A 6 27.20 17.97 12.43
CA GLU A 6 28.51 18.58 12.09
C GLU A 6 28.82 19.79 12.99
N LEU A 7 27.81 20.57 13.35
CA LEU A 7 27.93 21.71 14.29
C LEU A 7 28.20 21.25 15.73
N CYS A 8 27.68 20.07 16.12
CA CYS A 8 28.01 19.46 17.41
C CYS A 8 29.45 18.96 17.44
N ALA A 9 29.90 18.23 16.42
CA ALA A 9 31.26 17.68 16.38
C ALA A 9 32.35 18.77 16.41
N SER A 10 32.21 19.85 15.63
CA SER A 10 33.22 20.93 15.60
C SER A 10 33.24 21.76 16.90
N SER A 11 32.09 21.93 17.55
CA SER A 11 31.99 22.66 18.82
C SER A 11 32.53 21.84 19.99
N PHE A 12 32.32 20.53 20.00
CA PHE A 12 32.85 19.62 21.02
C PHE A 12 34.37 19.43 20.92
N GLN A 13 34.93 19.31 19.72
CA GLN A 13 36.39 19.18 19.54
C GLN A 13 37.15 20.42 20.01
N THR A 14 36.55 21.60 19.82
CA THR A 14 37.11 22.88 20.28
C THR A 14 37.06 23.03 21.81
N PHE A 15 36.05 22.45 22.47
CA PHE A 15 35.96 22.40 23.95
C PHE A 15 36.90 21.35 24.56
N LEU A 16 37.15 20.24 23.85
CA LEU A 16 37.99 19.14 24.34
C LEU A 16 39.49 19.47 24.37
N CYS A 17 39.95 20.46 23.60
CA CYS A 17 41.37 20.81 23.50
C CYS A 17 41.61 22.34 23.56
N PRO A 18 41.65 22.97 24.74
CA PRO A 18 42.14 24.34 24.84
C PRO A 18 43.66 24.32 24.65
N THR A 19 44.14 24.84 23.53
CA THR A 19 45.57 25.03 23.22
C THR A 19 46.21 26.19 24.00
N VAL A 20 45.85 26.37 25.27
CA VAL A 20 46.47 27.36 26.15
C VAL A 20 47.53 26.67 27.01
N ARG A 21 48.80 26.82 26.63
CA ARG A 21 49.93 26.46 27.50
C ARG A 21 49.83 27.26 28.80
N PRO A 22 49.97 26.63 29.99
CA PRO A 22 50.00 27.38 31.23
C PRO A 22 51.30 28.18 31.28
N ALA A 23 51.21 29.52 31.23
CA ALA A 23 52.33 30.38 31.57
C ALA A 23 52.67 30.17 33.04
N ALA A 24 53.94 29.90 33.35
CA ALA A 24 54.41 29.75 34.72
C ALA A 24 54.30 31.11 35.45
N THR A 25 53.22 31.31 36.20
CA THR A 25 53.06 32.47 37.07
C THR A 25 54.00 32.31 38.26
N LYS A 26 55.07 33.12 38.30
CA LYS A 26 55.95 33.26 39.47
C LYS A 26 55.12 33.76 40.65
N VAL A 27 55.23 33.08 41.79
CA VAL A 27 54.60 33.51 43.05
C VAL A 27 55.33 34.78 43.53
N PRO A 28 54.63 35.88 43.87
CA PRO A 28 55.25 37.04 44.50
C PRO A 28 55.90 36.66 45.85
N ASP A 29 57.08 37.19 46.13
CA ASP A 29 57.89 36.82 47.31
C ASP A 29 57.37 37.40 48.65
N ASP A 30 56.33 38.24 48.62
CA ASP A 30 55.85 39.08 49.74
C ASP A 30 54.54 38.60 50.42
N LEU A 31 54.09 37.37 50.17
CA LEU A 31 52.84 36.84 50.74
C LEU A 31 52.93 36.57 52.25
N SER A 32 51.89 37.00 52.99
CA SER A 32 51.69 36.68 54.41
C SER A 32 51.41 35.18 54.64
N PRO A 33 51.59 34.66 55.87
CA PRO A 33 51.35 33.23 56.16
C PRO A 33 49.93 32.76 55.84
N GLU A 34 48.93 33.61 56.08
CA GLU A 34 47.51 33.32 55.78
C GLU A 34 47.26 33.26 54.27
N GLU A 35 47.81 34.20 53.49
CA GLU A 35 47.69 34.21 52.03
C GLU A 35 48.41 33.03 51.36
N ARG A 36 49.53 32.56 51.94
CA ARG A 36 50.23 31.34 51.47
C ARG A 36 49.37 30.09 51.67
N GLN A 37 48.70 29.98 52.83
CA GLN A 37 47.81 28.88 53.14
C GLN A 37 46.55 28.90 52.23
N GLU A 38 46.00 30.09 51.97
CA GLU A 38 44.88 30.25 51.05
C GLU A 38 45.28 29.89 49.61
N LEU A 39 46.46 30.32 49.14
CA LEU A 39 46.99 29.97 47.82
C LEU A 39 47.21 28.45 47.66
N GLU A 40 47.69 27.77 48.70
CA GLU A 40 47.80 26.31 48.72
C GLU A 40 46.42 25.63 48.65
N SER A 41 45.42 26.15 49.37
CA SER A 41 44.05 25.65 49.31
C SER A 41 43.44 25.81 47.92
N ILE A 42 43.67 26.96 47.26
CA ILE A 42 43.22 27.25 45.90
C ILE A 42 43.93 26.33 44.90
N ARG A 43 45.23 26.09 45.07
CA ARG A 43 45.99 25.15 44.22
C ARG A 43 45.48 23.73 44.34
N ARG A 44 45.19 23.28 45.57
CA ARG A 44 44.61 21.96 45.82
C ARG A 44 43.25 21.81 45.14
N ARG A 45 42.36 22.79 45.35
CA ARG A 45 41.02 22.80 44.75
C ARG A 45 41.05 22.90 43.23
N LYS A 46 42.00 23.65 42.67
CA LYS A 46 42.25 23.68 41.21
C LYS A 46 42.68 22.31 40.70
N GLN A 47 43.51 21.58 41.44
CA GLN A 47 43.98 20.26 41.03
C GLN A 47 42.85 19.22 41.11
N GLU A 48 41.98 19.29 42.11
CA GLU A 48 40.75 18.49 42.21
C GLU A 48 39.81 18.78 41.02
N LEU A 49 39.53 20.04 40.72
CA LEU A 49 38.70 20.42 39.57
C LEU A 49 39.28 19.96 38.23
N LEU A 50 40.60 19.97 38.07
CA LEU A 50 41.26 19.46 36.87
C LEU A 50 41.10 17.94 36.74
N GLN A 51 41.17 17.21 37.84
CA GLN A 51 40.91 15.77 37.85
C GLN A 51 39.45 15.47 37.51
N ASP A 52 38.50 16.24 38.05
CA ASP A 52 37.07 16.09 37.73
C ASP A 52 36.79 16.39 36.25
N ILE A 53 37.40 17.44 35.68
CA ILE A 53 37.29 17.73 34.24
C ILE A 53 37.84 16.57 33.41
N GLN A 54 38.97 15.98 33.82
CA GLN A 54 39.56 14.83 33.12
C GLN A 54 38.62 13.61 33.18
N ARG A 55 37.98 13.39 34.33
CA ARG A 55 37.01 12.31 34.54
C ARG A 55 35.77 12.49 33.68
N LEU A 56 35.16 13.68 33.73
CA LEU A 56 33.98 14.02 32.92
C LEU A 56 34.28 13.93 31.42
N LYS A 57 35.49 14.30 30.97
CA LYS A 57 35.90 14.09 29.58
C LYS A 57 35.93 12.61 29.19
N GLY A 58 36.39 11.74 30.10
CA GLY A 58 36.34 10.29 29.90
C GLY A 58 34.92 9.77 29.80
N GLU A 59 34.06 10.17 30.73
CA GLU A 59 32.63 9.80 30.76
C GLU A 59 31.91 10.25 29.47
N ILE A 60 32.14 11.50 29.01
CA ILE A 60 31.56 12.01 27.75
C ILE A 60 32.04 11.20 26.54
N ALA A 61 33.33 10.85 26.49
CA ALA A 61 33.88 10.07 25.39
C ALA A 61 33.28 8.65 25.34
N GLU A 62 33.04 8.04 26.49
CA GLU A 62 32.39 6.73 26.60
C GLU A 62 30.93 6.78 26.13
N VAL A 63 30.15 7.74 26.64
CA VAL A 63 28.75 7.95 26.22
C VAL A 63 28.64 8.23 24.72
N THR A 64 29.55 9.03 24.17
CA THR A 64 29.56 9.32 22.71
C THR A 64 29.79 8.03 21.90
N ASN A 65 30.74 7.18 22.30
CA ASN A 65 30.99 5.90 21.64
C ASN A 65 29.79 4.94 21.75
N GLU A 66 29.08 4.92 22.88
CA GLU A 66 27.87 4.12 23.03
C GLU A 66 26.75 4.59 22.08
N ILE A 67 26.54 5.91 21.96
CA ILE A 67 25.56 6.49 21.04
C ILE A 67 25.87 6.11 19.58
N ASP A 68 27.14 6.22 19.17
CA ASP A 68 27.55 5.85 17.81
C ASP A 68 27.36 4.35 17.53
N ASN A 69 27.67 3.49 18.49
CA ASN A 69 27.47 2.05 18.37
C ASN A 69 25.99 1.66 18.31
N LEU A 70 25.13 2.33 19.08
CA LEU A 70 23.68 2.15 19.00
C LEU A 70 23.14 2.54 17.62
N GLY A 71 23.57 3.67 17.07
CA GLY A 71 23.20 4.12 15.72
C GLY A 71 23.56 3.10 14.63
N ILE A 72 24.80 2.59 14.64
CA ILE A 72 25.25 1.56 13.69
C ILE A 72 24.45 0.27 13.83
N THR A 73 24.10 -0.10 15.06
CA THR A 73 23.32 -1.32 15.33
C THR A 73 21.90 -1.20 14.80
N ASP A 74 21.27 -0.04 14.98
CA ASP A 74 19.92 0.22 14.48
C ASP A 74 19.86 0.32 12.95
N GLU A 75 20.85 0.93 12.31
CA GLU A 75 20.96 0.92 10.85
C GLU A 75 21.12 -0.49 10.27
N ARG A 76 21.98 -1.32 10.88
CA ARG A 76 22.15 -2.72 10.46
C ARG A 76 20.86 -3.53 10.63
N LYS A 77 20.16 -3.38 11.76
CA LYS A 77 18.87 -4.04 11.99
C LYS A 77 17.81 -3.57 10.99
N SER A 78 17.74 -2.27 10.72
CA SER A 78 16.81 -1.69 9.73
C SER A 78 17.09 -2.22 8.33
N MET A 79 18.36 -2.24 7.90
CA MET A 79 18.75 -2.77 6.60
C MET A 79 18.45 -4.27 6.47
N GLN A 80 18.65 -5.04 7.55
CA GLN A 80 18.32 -6.46 7.57
C GLN A 80 16.80 -6.69 7.50
N ARG A 81 16.01 -5.91 8.25
CA ARG A 81 14.54 -5.93 8.18
C ARG A 81 14.06 -5.62 6.76
N ASN A 82 14.57 -4.56 6.13
CA ASN A 82 14.21 -4.18 4.77
C ASN A 82 14.56 -5.27 3.74
N LYS A 83 15.71 -5.93 3.89
CA LYS A 83 16.08 -7.08 3.05
C LYS A 83 15.10 -8.24 3.20
N GLN A 84 14.67 -8.54 4.43
CA GLN A 84 13.70 -9.61 4.67
C GLN A 84 12.31 -9.24 4.12
N VAL A 85 11.87 -7.99 4.27
CA VAL A 85 10.61 -7.52 3.66
C VAL A 85 10.67 -7.67 2.13
N SER A 86 11.74 -7.20 1.50
CA SER A 86 11.91 -7.33 0.04
C SER A 86 11.92 -8.80 -0.41
N MET A 87 12.56 -9.69 0.36
CA MET A 87 12.52 -11.13 0.10
C MET A 87 11.10 -11.71 0.24
N GLY A 88 10.34 -11.26 1.24
CA GLY A 88 8.96 -11.65 1.47
C GLY A 88 8.04 -11.22 0.33
N CYS A 89 8.15 -9.98 -0.14
CA CYS A 89 7.40 -9.49 -1.32
C CYS A 89 7.74 -10.31 -2.57
N LYS A 90 9.02 -10.62 -2.82
CA LYS A 90 9.42 -11.49 -3.93
C LYS A 90 8.82 -12.89 -3.83
N LYS A 91 8.78 -13.47 -2.63
CA LYS A 91 8.14 -14.77 -2.39
C LYS A 91 6.63 -14.69 -2.63
N PHE A 92 5.97 -13.62 -2.16
CA PHE A 92 4.56 -13.37 -2.40
C PHE A 92 4.24 -13.30 -3.89
N ASN A 93 5.03 -12.57 -4.66
CA ASN A 93 4.82 -12.42 -6.11
C ASN A 93 4.99 -13.73 -6.89
N MET A 94 5.69 -14.73 -6.32
CA MET A 94 5.81 -16.07 -6.90
C MET A 94 4.73 -17.04 -6.39
N ASP A 95 4.40 -16.95 -5.10
CA ASP A 95 3.42 -17.79 -4.41
C ASP A 95 2.87 -16.99 -3.21
N PRO A 96 1.67 -16.42 -3.33
CA PRO A 96 1.11 -15.54 -2.30
C PRO A 96 1.04 -16.18 -0.92
N LYS A 97 0.59 -17.45 -0.85
CA LYS A 97 0.44 -18.19 0.41
C LYS A 97 1.81 -18.40 1.08
N LYS A 98 2.85 -18.77 0.34
CA LYS A 98 4.21 -18.90 0.88
C LYS A 98 4.83 -17.56 1.26
N GLY A 99 4.56 -16.50 0.51
CA GLY A 99 5.02 -15.15 0.80
C GLY A 99 4.48 -14.62 2.12
N ILE A 100 3.16 -14.69 2.31
CA ILE A 100 2.49 -14.32 3.57
C ILE A 100 3.05 -15.13 4.73
N ARG A 101 3.15 -16.47 4.58
CA ARG A 101 3.72 -17.33 5.62
C ARG A 101 5.15 -16.94 5.99
N PHE A 102 6.01 -16.67 5.01
CA PHE A 102 7.38 -16.22 5.28
C PHE A 102 7.43 -14.90 6.06
N LEU A 103 6.57 -13.94 5.71
CA LEU A 103 6.49 -12.65 6.41
C LEU A 103 6.02 -12.81 7.85
N ILE A 104 5.07 -13.72 8.09
CA ILE A 104 4.59 -14.08 9.44
C ILE A 104 5.69 -14.76 10.24
N ASP A 105 6.30 -15.81 9.70
CA ASP A 105 7.36 -16.59 10.37
C ASP A 105 8.60 -15.72 10.67
N SER A 106 8.84 -14.67 9.87
CA SER A 106 9.91 -13.70 10.10
C SER A 106 9.56 -12.57 11.07
N GLY A 107 8.35 -12.56 11.65
CA GLY A 107 7.86 -11.50 12.53
C GLY A 107 7.69 -10.13 11.85
N LEU A 108 7.52 -10.12 10.53
CA LEU A 108 7.34 -8.90 9.72
C LEU A 108 5.86 -8.56 9.50
N LEU A 109 5.00 -9.57 9.56
CA LEU A 109 3.55 -9.44 9.39
C LEU A 109 2.86 -10.24 10.49
N LYS A 110 1.76 -9.74 11.03
CA LYS A 110 0.95 -10.49 12.00
C LYS A 110 -0.01 -11.40 11.24
N ASN A 111 -0.32 -12.55 11.84
CA ASN A 111 -1.27 -13.51 11.27
C ASN A 111 -2.72 -13.16 11.63
N THR A 112 -3.19 -12.02 11.17
CA THR A 112 -4.59 -11.55 11.34
C THR A 112 -5.10 -11.11 9.97
N SER A 113 -6.42 -11.18 9.77
CA SER A 113 -7.05 -10.74 8.52
C SER A 113 -6.78 -9.25 8.24
N ASP A 114 -6.91 -8.40 9.26
CA ASP A 114 -6.66 -6.95 9.17
C ASP A 114 -5.23 -6.59 8.79
N ASP A 115 -4.22 -7.19 9.45
CA ASP A 115 -2.82 -6.85 9.18
C ASP A 115 -2.41 -7.32 7.77
N ILE A 116 -2.91 -8.48 7.33
CA ILE A 116 -2.65 -8.98 5.98
C ILE A 116 -3.39 -8.13 4.95
N ALA A 117 -4.66 -7.78 5.16
CA ALA A 117 -5.42 -6.89 4.29
C ALA A 117 -4.73 -5.53 4.14
N GLN A 118 -4.25 -4.95 5.24
CA GLN A 118 -3.52 -3.68 5.23
C GLN A 118 -2.18 -3.78 4.46
N PHE A 119 -1.48 -4.90 4.57
CA PHE A 119 -0.27 -5.19 3.80
C PHE A 119 -0.57 -5.27 2.30
N LEU A 120 -1.61 -6.01 1.91
CA LEU A 120 -2.05 -6.14 0.52
C LEU A 120 -2.52 -4.80 -0.05
N TYR A 121 -3.26 -4.01 0.73
CA TYR A 121 -3.80 -2.71 0.32
C TYR A 121 -2.69 -1.67 0.09
N LYS A 122 -1.63 -1.67 0.92
CA LYS A 122 -0.44 -0.84 0.70
C LYS A 122 0.29 -1.22 -0.59
N GLY A 123 0.35 -2.52 -0.90
CA GLY A 123 0.85 -3.03 -2.18
C GLY A 123 2.33 -2.74 -2.48
N GLU A 124 3.13 -2.31 -1.51
CA GLU A 124 4.53 -1.92 -1.74
C GLU A 124 5.39 -3.11 -2.19
N GLY A 125 5.79 -3.11 -3.46
CA GLY A 125 6.60 -4.18 -4.06
C GLY A 125 5.82 -5.47 -4.35
N LEU A 126 4.49 -5.42 -4.30
CA LEU A 126 3.62 -6.56 -4.59
C LEU A 126 3.09 -6.51 -6.02
N ASN A 127 3.02 -7.67 -6.65
CA ASN A 127 2.37 -7.86 -7.93
C ASN A 127 0.85 -7.88 -7.72
N LYS A 128 0.13 -7.08 -8.51
CA LYS A 128 -1.33 -6.90 -8.32
C LYS A 128 -2.18 -8.08 -8.78
N THR A 129 -1.67 -8.90 -9.71
CA THR A 129 -2.26 -10.19 -10.06
C THR A 129 -2.14 -11.16 -8.90
N ALA A 130 -0.97 -11.24 -8.26
CA ALA A 130 -0.76 -12.08 -7.08
C ALA A 130 -1.67 -11.68 -5.90
N ILE A 131 -1.96 -10.37 -5.75
CA ILE A 131 -2.95 -9.87 -4.77
C ILE A 131 -4.35 -10.40 -5.13
N GLY A 132 -4.80 -10.23 -6.37
CA GLY A 132 -6.11 -10.69 -6.83
C GLY A 132 -6.28 -12.21 -6.69
N ASP A 133 -5.24 -12.97 -7.03
CA ASP A 133 -5.23 -14.43 -6.89
C ASP A 133 -5.44 -14.88 -5.44
N TYR A 134 -4.77 -14.23 -4.49
CA TYR A 134 -4.88 -14.54 -3.06
C TYR A 134 -6.21 -14.12 -2.45
N LEU A 135 -6.69 -12.92 -2.78
CA LEU A 135 -7.98 -12.42 -2.29
C LEU A 135 -9.17 -13.20 -2.87
N GLY A 136 -9.01 -13.73 -4.08
CA GLY A 136 -10.03 -14.53 -4.75
C GLY A 136 -10.11 -15.98 -4.28
N GLU A 137 -9.21 -16.47 -3.43
CA GLU A 137 -9.27 -17.84 -2.90
C GLU A 137 -10.56 -18.12 -2.10
N ARG A 138 -10.90 -19.40 -1.93
CA ARG A 138 -12.19 -19.82 -1.31
C ARG A 138 -12.07 -20.16 0.17
N GLU A 139 -10.85 -20.23 0.68
CA GLU A 139 -10.52 -20.60 2.03
C GLU A 139 -11.01 -19.56 3.02
N ASP A 140 -11.58 -19.97 4.15
CA ASP A 140 -12.24 -19.09 5.12
C ASP A 140 -11.37 -17.88 5.51
N PHE A 141 -10.08 -18.13 5.77
CA PHE A 141 -9.14 -17.06 6.12
C PHE A 141 -8.90 -16.06 4.96
N ASN A 142 -8.89 -16.52 3.71
CA ASN A 142 -8.79 -15.65 2.55
C ASN A 142 -10.06 -14.79 2.38
N LEU A 143 -11.24 -15.35 2.70
CA LEU A 143 -12.50 -14.61 2.70
C LEU A 143 -12.52 -13.53 3.79
N GLU A 144 -12.01 -13.83 4.99
CA GLU A 144 -11.83 -12.84 6.07
C GLU A 144 -10.88 -11.70 5.64
N VAL A 145 -9.75 -12.04 5.00
CA VAL A 145 -8.81 -11.04 4.47
C VAL A 145 -9.47 -10.21 3.35
N LEU A 146 -10.24 -10.82 2.44
CA LEU A 146 -10.97 -10.10 1.40
C LEU A 146 -11.95 -9.10 2.01
N GLN A 147 -12.69 -9.52 3.04
CA GLN A 147 -13.61 -8.63 3.74
C GLN A 147 -12.87 -7.42 4.32
N ALA A 148 -11.82 -7.67 5.13
CA ALA A 148 -11.03 -6.59 5.71
C ALA A 148 -10.39 -5.69 4.63
N PHE A 149 -10.00 -6.25 3.49
CA PHE A 149 -9.44 -5.51 2.36
C PHE A 149 -10.46 -4.59 1.70
N VAL A 150 -11.71 -5.03 1.50
CA VAL A 150 -12.76 -4.13 0.97
C VAL A 150 -13.15 -3.06 1.98
N GLU A 151 -13.06 -3.33 3.27
CA GLU A 151 -13.31 -2.33 4.32
C GLU A 151 -12.31 -1.18 4.33
N LEU A 152 -11.06 -1.42 3.91
CA LEU A 152 -10.05 -0.38 3.73
C LEU A 152 -10.38 0.59 2.58
N HIS A 153 -11.37 0.29 1.74
CA HIS A 153 -11.83 1.21 0.70
C HIS A 153 -12.96 2.11 1.22
N GLU A 154 -12.76 3.42 1.09
CA GLU A 154 -13.72 4.45 1.45
C GLU A 154 -14.60 4.80 0.24
N PHE A 155 -15.78 4.17 0.15
CA PHE A 155 -16.72 4.38 -0.95
C PHE A 155 -17.83 5.40 -0.67
N THR A 156 -17.85 6.00 0.53
CA THR A 156 -18.86 6.99 0.91
C THR A 156 -18.83 8.18 -0.05
N ASP A 157 -20.01 8.63 -0.49
CA ASP A 157 -20.20 9.75 -1.42
C ASP A 157 -19.58 9.56 -2.82
N LEU A 158 -19.10 8.35 -3.13
CA LEU A 158 -18.63 8.00 -4.48
C LEU A 158 -19.76 7.37 -5.29
N ASN A 159 -19.86 7.74 -6.57
CA ASN A 159 -20.69 6.98 -7.49
C ASN A 159 -20.04 5.62 -7.82
N LEU A 160 -20.82 4.69 -8.37
CA LEU A 160 -20.38 3.32 -8.62
C LEU A 160 -19.11 3.24 -9.48
N VAL A 161 -18.97 4.07 -10.52
CA VAL A 161 -17.79 4.09 -11.38
C VAL A 161 -16.55 4.58 -10.61
N GLN A 162 -16.68 5.60 -9.77
CA GLN A 162 -15.58 6.09 -8.93
C GLN A 162 -15.10 5.03 -7.94
N ALA A 163 -16.04 4.35 -7.28
CA ALA A 163 -15.72 3.24 -6.38
C ALA A 163 -15.04 2.08 -7.11
N LEU A 164 -15.56 1.69 -8.29
CA LEU A 164 -14.93 0.66 -9.13
C LEU A 164 -13.52 1.04 -9.56
N ARG A 165 -13.26 2.31 -9.91
CA ARG A 165 -11.91 2.78 -10.26
C ARG A 165 -10.94 2.62 -9.09
N GLN A 166 -11.34 2.98 -7.88
CA GLN A 166 -10.49 2.79 -6.70
C GLN A 166 -10.25 1.30 -6.42
N PHE A 167 -11.30 0.51 -6.47
CA PHE A 167 -11.23 -0.92 -6.17
C PHE A 167 -10.34 -1.68 -7.16
N LEU A 168 -10.57 -1.49 -8.46
CA LEU A 168 -9.81 -2.13 -9.55
C LEU A 168 -8.39 -1.56 -9.72
N TRP A 169 -8.07 -0.46 -9.03
CA TRP A 169 -6.68 0.02 -8.96
C TRP A 169 -5.85 -0.78 -7.94
N SER A 170 -6.48 -1.37 -6.93
CA SER A 170 -5.76 -2.01 -5.82
C SER A 170 -5.24 -3.41 -6.17
N PHE A 171 -5.82 -4.08 -7.16
CA PHE A 171 -5.44 -5.43 -7.60
C PHE A 171 -5.87 -5.68 -9.06
N ARG A 172 -5.47 -6.81 -9.65
CA ARG A 172 -5.95 -7.28 -10.96
C ARG A 172 -6.99 -8.37 -10.76
N LEU A 173 -8.12 -8.29 -11.46
CA LEU A 173 -9.14 -9.34 -11.37
C LEU A 173 -8.56 -10.69 -11.84
N PRO A 174 -8.80 -11.78 -11.09
CA PRO A 174 -8.38 -13.12 -11.47
C PRO A 174 -9.14 -13.59 -12.72
N GLY A 175 -8.61 -14.61 -13.42
CA GLY A 175 -9.23 -15.13 -14.64
C GLY A 175 -10.41 -16.09 -14.37
N GLU A 176 -10.45 -16.71 -13.19
CA GLU A 176 -11.48 -17.68 -12.83
C GLU A 176 -12.77 -17.00 -12.38
N ALA A 177 -13.88 -17.33 -13.05
CA ALA A 177 -15.20 -16.74 -12.78
C ALA A 177 -15.61 -16.80 -11.31
N GLN A 178 -15.33 -17.90 -10.61
CA GLN A 178 -15.65 -18.06 -9.19
C GLN A 178 -14.86 -17.12 -8.27
N LYS A 179 -13.64 -16.74 -8.66
CA LYS A 179 -12.82 -15.79 -7.89
C LYS A 179 -13.33 -14.37 -8.14
N ILE A 180 -13.59 -14.02 -9.40
CA ILE A 180 -14.19 -12.73 -9.78
C ILE A 180 -15.50 -12.51 -9.02
N ASP A 181 -16.38 -13.52 -9.00
CA ASP A 181 -17.67 -13.50 -8.33
C ASP A 181 -17.55 -13.08 -6.85
N ARG A 182 -16.69 -13.77 -6.08
CA ARG A 182 -16.42 -13.43 -4.67
C ARG A 182 -15.96 -11.99 -4.46
N MET A 183 -15.04 -11.51 -5.31
CA MET A 183 -14.48 -10.17 -5.18
C MET A 183 -15.53 -9.08 -5.50
N MET A 184 -16.33 -9.31 -6.54
CA MET A 184 -17.37 -8.37 -6.95
C MET A 184 -18.56 -8.37 -5.98
N GLU A 185 -18.90 -9.51 -5.39
CA GLU A 185 -19.90 -9.65 -4.33
C GLU A 185 -19.47 -8.84 -3.08
N ALA A 186 -18.24 -9.03 -2.61
CA ALA A 186 -17.68 -8.27 -1.49
C ALA A 186 -17.66 -6.76 -1.77
N PHE A 187 -17.29 -6.36 -2.98
CA PHE A 187 -17.36 -4.95 -3.42
C PHE A 187 -18.79 -4.40 -3.40
N ALA A 188 -19.76 -5.12 -3.95
CA ALA A 188 -21.15 -4.66 -4.04
C ALA A 188 -21.77 -4.48 -2.65
N GLN A 189 -21.51 -5.43 -1.74
CA GLN A 189 -21.94 -5.33 -0.35
C GLN A 189 -21.32 -4.11 0.34
N ARG A 190 -20.00 -3.91 0.19
CA ARG A 190 -19.31 -2.75 0.76
C ARG A 190 -19.82 -1.43 0.19
N TYR A 191 -20.03 -1.34 -1.12
CA TYR A 191 -20.54 -0.13 -1.76
C TYR A 191 -21.93 0.25 -1.24
N CYS A 192 -22.84 -0.72 -1.13
CA CYS A 192 -24.18 -0.50 -0.60
C CYS A 192 -24.17 -0.12 0.89
N HIS A 193 -23.24 -0.68 1.67
CA HIS A 193 -23.05 -0.29 3.07
C HIS A 193 -22.61 1.17 3.20
N CYS A 194 -21.68 1.64 2.36
CA CYS A 194 -21.21 3.02 2.37
C CYS A 194 -22.21 4.02 1.78
N ASN A 195 -23.11 3.57 0.89
CA ASN A 195 -24.05 4.41 0.16
C ASN A 195 -25.49 3.89 0.30
N PRO A 196 -26.08 3.95 1.52
CA PRO A 196 -27.41 3.42 1.77
C PRO A 196 -28.47 4.16 0.94
N GLY A 197 -29.39 3.40 0.34
CA GLY A 197 -30.51 3.94 -0.44
C GLY A 197 -30.21 4.23 -1.92
N VAL A 198 -28.97 4.08 -2.38
CA VAL A 198 -28.63 4.17 -3.82
C VAL A 198 -29.17 2.97 -4.60
N PHE A 199 -29.01 1.77 -4.05
CA PHE A 199 -29.53 0.51 -4.59
C PHE A 199 -30.42 -0.17 -3.55
N GLN A 200 -31.46 -0.88 -3.99
CA GLN A 200 -32.35 -1.62 -3.08
C GLN A 200 -31.63 -2.83 -2.47
N HIS A 201 -30.82 -3.52 -3.28
CA HIS A 201 -30.07 -4.72 -2.90
C HIS A 201 -28.64 -4.71 -3.46
N SER A 202 -27.74 -5.45 -2.79
CA SER A 202 -26.37 -5.67 -3.26
C SER A 202 -26.33 -6.29 -4.66
N ASP A 203 -27.29 -7.17 -4.97
CA ASP A 203 -27.40 -7.83 -6.27
C ASP A 203 -27.54 -6.83 -7.42
N THR A 204 -28.33 -5.76 -7.23
CA THR A 204 -28.45 -4.68 -8.23
C THR A 204 -27.11 -3.97 -8.43
N CYS A 205 -26.39 -3.69 -7.35
CA CYS A 205 -25.06 -3.09 -7.42
C CYS A 205 -24.06 -4.02 -8.13
N TYR A 206 -24.10 -5.31 -7.83
CA TYR A 206 -23.26 -6.34 -8.43
C TYR A 206 -23.50 -6.44 -9.95
N VAL A 207 -24.75 -6.62 -10.38
CA VAL A 207 -25.10 -6.75 -11.81
C VAL A 207 -24.77 -5.46 -12.55
N LEU A 208 -25.09 -4.29 -11.98
CA LEU A 208 -24.76 -3.01 -12.60
C LEU A 208 -23.25 -2.80 -12.70
N SER A 209 -22.46 -3.30 -11.75
CA SER A 209 -20.99 -3.23 -11.82
C SER A 209 -20.45 -3.98 -13.04
N PHE A 210 -20.96 -5.19 -13.31
CA PHE A 210 -20.62 -5.91 -14.55
C PHE A 210 -21.11 -5.20 -15.81
N ALA A 211 -22.30 -4.59 -15.78
CA ALA A 211 -22.79 -3.79 -16.90
C ALA A 211 -21.87 -2.60 -17.21
N VAL A 212 -21.34 -1.95 -16.17
CA VAL A 212 -20.35 -0.86 -16.28
C VAL A 212 -19.00 -1.37 -16.82
N ILE A 213 -18.53 -2.53 -16.36
CA ILE A 213 -17.29 -3.16 -16.88
C ILE A 213 -17.44 -3.53 -18.36
N MET A 214 -18.57 -4.14 -18.74
CA MET A 214 -18.90 -4.46 -20.13
C MET A 214 -19.02 -3.21 -21.00
N LEU A 215 -19.58 -2.12 -20.44
CA LEU A 215 -19.64 -0.82 -21.11
C LEU A 215 -18.23 -0.28 -21.41
N ASN A 216 -17.28 -0.42 -20.48
CA ASN A 216 -15.89 -0.01 -20.69
C ASN A 216 -15.28 -0.74 -21.90
N THR A 217 -15.40 -2.07 -21.95
CA THR A 217 -14.97 -2.86 -23.11
C THR A 217 -15.66 -2.38 -24.39
N SER A 218 -16.97 -2.15 -24.35
CA SER A 218 -17.75 -1.78 -25.53
C SER A 218 -17.38 -0.42 -26.11
N LEU A 219 -17.05 0.56 -25.27
CA LEU A 219 -16.72 1.92 -25.71
C LEU A 219 -15.26 2.06 -26.15
N HIS A 220 -14.34 1.36 -25.48
CA HIS A 220 -12.90 1.63 -25.59
C HIS A 220 -12.10 0.54 -26.29
N ASN A 221 -12.59 -0.71 -26.37
CA ASN A 221 -11.88 -1.74 -27.12
C ASN A 221 -12.06 -1.50 -28.64
N PRO A 222 -10.98 -1.32 -29.42
CA PRO A 222 -11.06 -1.07 -30.86
C PRO A 222 -11.67 -2.21 -31.67
N ASN A 223 -11.70 -3.44 -31.14
CA ASN A 223 -12.33 -4.59 -31.77
C ASN A 223 -13.87 -4.58 -31.66
N VAL A 224 -14.44 -3.76 -30.77
CA VAL A 224 -15.89 -3.58 -30.65
C VAL A 224 -16.34 -2.45 -31.58
N LYS A 225 -17.06 -2.83 -32.64
CA LYS A 225 -17.58 -1.88 -33.63
C LYS A 225 -18.85 -1.17 -33.16
N ASP A 226 -19.69 -1.89 -32.43
CA ASP A 226 -20.97 -1.41 -31.94
C ASP A 226 -20.81 -0.71 -30.59
N LYS A 227 -20.71 0.63 -30.62
CA LYS A 227 -20.56 1.44 -29.41
C LYS A 227 -21.93 1.88 -28.91
N PRO A 228 -22.41 1.37 -27.76
CA PRO A 228 -23.74 1.70 -27.26
C PRO A 228 -23.84 3.19 -26.90
N SER A 229 -24.97 3.83 -27.23
CA SER A 229 -25.31 5.18 -26.76
C SER A 229 -25.77 5.14 -25.30
N HIS A 230 -25.82 6.30 -24.64
CA HIS A 230 -26.40 6.44 -23.30
C HIS A 230 -27.83 5.87 -23.20
N GLN A 231 -28.69 6.16 -24.19
CA GLN A 231 -30.06 5.67 -24.23
C GLN A 231 -30.13 4.14 -24.33
N ARG A 232 -29.22 3.54 -25.11
CA ARG A 232 -29.09 2.09 -25.19
C ARG A 232 -28.62 1.50 -23.87
N PHE A 233 -27.61 2.09 -23.23
CA PHE A 233 -27.15 1.65 -21.91
C PHE A 233 -28.27 1.72 -20.85
N THR A 234 -29.08 2.79 -20.88
CA THR A 234 -30.27 2.92 -20.01
C THR A 234 -31.28 1.82 -20.27
N THR A 235 -31.57 1.53 -21.55
CA THR A 235 -32.52 0.48 -21.94
C THR A 235 -32.05 -0.91 -21.57
N MET A 236 -30.74 -1.19 -21.71
CA MET A 236 -30.13 -2.48 -21.35
C MET A 236 -30.18 -2.78 -19.85
N ASN A 237 -30.32 -1.76 -19.00
CA ASN A 237 -30.37 -1.90 -17.54
C ASN A 237 -31.78 -1.63 -16.97
N ARG A 238 -32.84 -1.70 -17.79
CA ARG A 238 -34.22 -1.63 -17.29
C ARG A 238 -34.55 -2.84 -16.42
N GLY A 239 -35.31 -2.62 -15.36
CA GLY A 239 -35.72 -3.68 -14.43
C GLY A 239 -34.61 -4.23 -13.52
N ILE A 240 -33.39 -3.67 -13.57
CA ILE A 240 -32.22 -4.17 -12.81
C ILE A 240 -32.38 -3.99 -11.28
N ASN A 241 -33.28 -3.10 -10.85
CA ASN A 241 -33.51 -2.79 -9.44
C ASN A 241 -34.74 -3.55 -8.91
N ASP A 242 -34.63 -4.88 -8.85
CA ASP A 242 -35.69 -5.82 -8.44
C ASP A 242 -36.99 -5.67 -9.26
N GLY A 243 -36.85 -5.65 -10.59
CA GLY A 243 -37.96 -5.41 -11.52
C GLY A 243 -38.28 -3.93 -11.75
N GLY A 244 -37.72 -3.02 -10.96
CA GLY A 244 -37.78 -1.58 -11.16
C GLY A 244 -36.61 -0.99 -11.96
N ASP A 245 -36.77 0.25 -12.41
CA ASP A 245 -35.74 1.01 -13.13
C ASP A 245 -34.90 1.87 -12.16
N LEU A 246 -33.61 2.01 -12.47
CA LEU A 246 -32.74 2.99 -11.80
C LEU A 246 -32.99 4.40 -12.37
N PRO A 247 -32.69 5.47 -11.60
CA PRO A 247 -32.81 6.84 -12.09
C PRO A 247 -32.00 7.07 -13.37
N GLU A 248 -32.60 7.69 -14.39
CA GLU A 248 -31.95 7.90 -15.69
C GLU A 248 -30.67 8.74 -15.55
N ASP A 249 -30.68 9.74 -14.67
CA ASP A 249 -29.51 10.59 -14.40
C ASP A 249 -28.35 9.82 -13.76
N LEU A 250 -28.65 8.83 -12.90
CA LEU A 250 -27.63 7.94 -12.34
C LEU A 250 -26.94 7.18 -13.48
N LEU A 251 -27.70 6.50 -14.33
CA LEU A 251 -27.17 5.72 -15.46
C LEU A 251 -26.45 6.62 -16.48
N ARG A 252 -26.92 7.86 -16.68
CA ARG A 252 -26.24 8.88 -17.49
C ARG A 252 -24.87 9.23 -16.95
N ASN A 253 -24.78 9.49 -15.65
CA ASN A 253 -23.52 9.86 -15.00
C ASN A 253 -22.51 8.71 -15.05
N LEU A 254 -22.96 7.47 -14.84
CA LEU A 254 -22.08 6.29 -14.97
C LEU A 254 -21.57 6.13 -16.41
N TYR A 255 -22.47 6.25 -17.39
CA TYR A 255 -22.12 6.13 -18.81
C TYR A 255 -21.11 7.19 -19.25
N GLU A 256 -21.38 8.48 -18.96
CA GLU A 256 -20.47 9.56 -19.35
C GLU A 256 -19.13 9.46 -18.62
N SER A 257 -19.10 9.01 -17.35
CA SER A 257 -17.85 8.80 -16.64
C SER A 257 -16.96 7.75 -17.33
N ILE A 258 -17.52 6.61 -17.72
CA ILE A 258 -16.76 5.57 -18.44
C ILE A 258 -16.36 6.07 -19.83
N LYS A 259 -17.27 6.71 -20.57
CA LYS A 259 -16.99 7.23 -21.91
C LYS A 259 -15.85 8.25 -21.91
N ASN A 260 -15.79 9.12 -20.90
CA ASN A 260 -14.76 10.14 -20.79
C ASN A 260 -13.40 9.59 -20.38
N GLU A 261 -13.37 8.60 -19.47
CA GLU A 261 -12.12 7.98 -19.03
C GLU A 261 -12.30 6.46 -18.90
N PRO A 262 -11.55 5.62 -19.64
CA PRO A 262 -11.59 4.16 -19.44
C PRO A 262 -11.10 3.78 -18.04
N PHE A 263 -11.41 2.56 -17.57
CA PHE A 263 -10.76 2.02 -16.38
C PHE A 263 -9.24 2.01 -16.56
N LYS A 264 -8.50 2.50 -15.56
CA LYS A 264 -7.05 2.40 -15.52
C LYS A 264 -6.69 1.13 -14.79
N ILE A 265 -6.08 0.20 -15.50
CA ILE A 265 -5.63 -1.06 -14.94
C ILE A 265 -4.16 -0.94 -14.59
N PRO A 266 -3.77 -1.25 -13.35
CA PRO A 266 -2.37 -1.23 -12.98
C PRO A 266 -1.65 -2.45 -13.58
N GLU A 267 -0.41 -2.25 -14.04
CA GLU A 267 0.36 -3.30 -14.74
C GLU A 267 -0.38 -3.87 -15.96
N ASP A 268 -1.00 -2.99 -16.77
CA ASP A 268 -1.81 -3.37 -17.92
C ASP A 268 -0.99 -4.06 -19.04
N ASP A 269 -1.30 -5.34 -19.28
CA ASP A 269 -0.76 -6.16 -20.37
C ASP A 269 -1.72 -6.22 -21.59
N GLY A 270 -2.84 -5.48 -21.56
CA GLY A 270 -3.86 -5.44 -22.60
C GLY A 270 -4.85 -6.62 -22.59
N ASN A 271 -4.67 -7.59 -21.70
CA ASN A 271 -5.54 -8.77 -21.58
C ASN A 271 -6.47 -8.71 -20.37
N ASP A 272 -6.59 -7.54 -19.72
CA ASP A 272 -7.44 -7.37 -18.55
C ASP A 272 -8.92 -7.66 -18.86
N LEU A 273 -9.65 -8.17 -17.87
CA LEU A 273 -11.08 -8.44 -17.98
C LEU A 273 -11.85 -7.17 -18.39
N THR A 274 -11.48 -6.00 -17.87
CA THR A 274 -12.17 -4.74 -18.21
C THR A 274 -12.04 -4.33 -19.68
N HIS A 275 -11.08 -4.90 -20.41
CA HIS A 275 -10.89 -4.71 -21.84
C HIS A 275 -11.40 -5.89 -22.69
N THR A 276 -11.64 -7.05 -22.08
CA THR A 276 -11.96 -8.30 -22.78
C THR A 276 -13.33 -8.88 -22.41
N PHE A 277 -14.14 -8.16 -21.61
CA PHE A 277 -15.49 -8.55 -21.25
C PHE A 277 -16.49 -8.23 -22.36
N PHE A 278 -16.51 -9.07 -23.40
CA PHE A 278 -17.40 -8.91 -24.54
C PHE A 278 -18.80 -9.45 -24.26
N ASN A 279 -19.82 -8.84 -24.86
CA ASN A 279 -21.14 -9.45 -24.94
C ASN A 279 -21.05 -10.74 -25.79
N PRO A 280 -21.33 -11.93 -25.21
CA PRO A 280 -21.24 -13.20 -25.93
C PRO A 280 -22.39 -13.40 -26.93
N ASP A 281 -23.52 -12.71 -26.73
CA ASP A 281 -24.72 -12.90 -27.53
C ASP A 281 -24.61 -12.19 -28.88
N ARG A 282 -24.87 -12.93 -29.95
CA ARG A 282 -24.96 -12.40 -31.32
C ARG A 282 -26.13 -13.00 -32.06
N GLU A 283 -26.87 -12.15 -32.75
CA GLU A 283 -27.94 -12.52 -33.66
C GLU A 283 -27.60 -12.14 -35.10
N GLY A 284 -28.07 -12.93 -36.06
CA GLY A 284 -27.84 -12.67 -37.47
C GLY A 284 -28.12 -13.88 -38.36
N TRP A 285 -28.26 -13.61 -39.65
CA TRP A 285 -28.47 -14.64 -40.66
C TRP A 285 -27.15 -15.30 -41.03
N LEU A 286 -27.09 -16.63 -40.95
CA LEU A 286 -25.94 -17.44 -41.33
C LEU A 286 -26.33 -18.51 -42.35
N LEU A 287 -25.50 -18.70 -43.36
CA LEU A 287 -25.55 -19.87 -44.23
C LEU A 287 -24.66 -20.96 -43.65
N LYS A 288 -25.21 -22.15 -43.43
CA LYS A 288 -24.47 -23.31 -42.92
C LYS A 288 -24.52 -24.46 -43.93
N LEU A 289 -23.39 -25.09 -44.19
CA LEU A 289 -23.35 -26.31 -45.00
C LEU A 289 -24.06 -27.44 -44.24
N GLY A 290 -25.09 -28.03 -44.85
CA GLY A 290 -25.75 -29.22 -44.31
C GLY A 290 -24.77 -30.40 -44.26
N LYS A 291 -24.80 -31.20 -43.19
CA LYS A 291 -24.02 -32.45 -43.15
C LYS A 291 -24.64 -33.46 -44.13
N ALA A 292 -23.81 -34.23 -44.82
CA ALA A 292 -24.29 -35.31 -45.67
C ALA A 292 -25.08 -36.33 -44.83
N VAL A 293 -26.32 -36.61 -45.24
CA VAL A 293 -27.13 -37.68 -44.68
C VAL A 293 -26.55 -39.00 -45.21
N PRO A 294 -26.13 -39.96 -44.35
CA PRO A 294 -25.68 -41.25 -44.83
C PRO A 294 -26.83 -41.91 -45.60
N LEU A 295 -26.57 -42.32 -46.84
CA LEU A 295 -27.52 -43.15 -47.58
C LEU A 295 -27.74 -44.45 -46.79
N PRO A 296 -28.99 -44.93 -46.65
CA PRO A 296 -29.24 -46.22 -46.02
C PRO A 296 -28.48 -47.30 -46.81
N VAL A 297 -27.63 -48.04 -46.11
CA VAL A 297 -26.96 -49.23 -46.65
C VAL A 297 -28.07 -50.26 -46.91
N MET A 298 -28.30 -50.59 -48.19
CA MET A 298 -29.21 -51.67 -48.60
C MET A 298 -28.64 -53.03 -48.23
#